data_AF-A0A4Q5TFI5-F1
#
_entry.id   AF-A0A4Q5TFI5-F1
#
_cell.length_a   1.000
_cell.length_b   1.000
_cell.length_c   1.000
_cell.angle_alpha   90.00
_cell.angle_beta   90.00
_cell.angle_gamma   90.00
#
_symmetry.space_group_name_H-M   'P 1'
#
loop_
_entity.id
_entity.type
_entity.pdbx_description
1 polymer ?
#
loop_
_entity_poly.entity_id
_entity_poly.type
_entity_poly.pdbx_seq_one_letter_code
_entity_poly.pdbx_strand_id
1 'polypeptide(L)'
;MSVVPDLTDPALLDDPYPLLARWRAAGPMLRSDQEGRWVATTHAAVSAVLRNRSLGRLWTDWEPTEQMEPFNTLHRNQLMENEPPEHTRM
;
A
#
# COMPACT_ATOMS: atom_id res chain seq x y z
N MET A 1 23.39 7.44 7.20
CA MET A 1 22.31 7.50 6.18
C MET A 1 21.09 6.81 6.78
N SER A 2 19.90 7.39 6.65
CA SER A 2 18.68 6.88 7.29
C SER A 2 18.28 5.51 6.71
N VAL A 3 17.85 4.60 7.59
CA VAL A 3 17.24 3.30 7.22
C VAL A 3 15.71 3.32 7.34
N VAL A 4 15.15 4.42 7.85
CA VAL A 4 13.71 4.64 7.90
C VAL A 4 13.21 4.88 6.48
N PRO A 5 12.18 4.15 6.00
CA PRO A 5 11.56 4.43 4.72
C PRO A 5 10.90 5.81 4.72
N ASP A 6 11.30 6.64 3.76
CA ASP A 6 10.59 7.84 3.34
C ASP A 6 10.07 7.56 1.93
N LEU A 7 8.75 7.39 1.80
CA LEU A 7 8.11 7.07 0.53
C LEU A 7 7.94 8.30 -0.37
N THR A 8 8.26 9.49 0.15
CA THR A 8 8.26 10.76 -0.60
C THR A 8 9.65 11.21 -1.02
N ASP A 9 10.70 10.43 -0.73
CA ASP A 9 12.07 10.73 -1.16
C ASP A 9 12.12 10.81 -2.70
N PRO A 10 12.46 11.99 -3.28
CA PRO A 10 12.45 12.17 -4.74
C PRO A 10 13.44 11.26 -5.46
N ALA A 11 14.46 10.71 -4.77
CA ALA A 11 15.37 9.73 -5.37
C ALA A 11 14.65 8.43 -5.76
N LEU A 12 13.46 8.14 -5.23
CA LEU A 12 12.62 7.03 -5.68
C LEU A 12 12.12 7.21 -7.12
N LEU A 13 12.02 8.44 -7.62
CA LEU A 13 11.55 8.72 -8.98
C LEU A 13 12.63 8.51 -10.05
N ASP A 14 13.90 8.76 -9.70
CA ASP A 14 15.03 8.67 -10.64
C ASP A 14 15.62 7.26 -10.66
N ASP A 15 16.08 6.76 -9.50
CA ASP A 15 16.55 5.40 -9.33
C ASP A 15 16.19 4.88 -7.92
N PRO A 16 15.10 4.11 -7.79
CA PRO A 16 14.66 3.62 -6.49
C PRO A 16 15.55 2.48 -5.97
N TYR A 17 16.30 1.78 -6.82
CA TYR A 17 16.94 0.52 -6.44
C TYR A 17 17.99 0.66 -5.34
N PRO A 18 18.84 1.70 -5.31
CA PRO A 18 19.75 1.97 -4.20
C PRO A 18 19.03 2.18 -2.86
N LEU A 19 17.91 2.91 -2.85
CA LEU A 19 17.09 3.12 -1.65
C LEU A 19 16.45 1.80 -1.19
N LEU A 20 15.78 1.10 -2.10
CA LEU A 20 15.14 -0.18 -1.81
C LEU A 20 16.15 -1.24 -1.35
N ALA A 21 17.38 -1.23 -1.87
CA ALA A 21 18.45 -2.13 -1.44
C ALA A 21 18.86 -1.86 0.02
N ARG A 22 18.97 -0.59 0.42
CA ARG A 22 19.25 -0.23 1.82
C ARG A 22 18.13 -0.69 2.75
N TRP A 23 16.87 -0.47 2.39
CA TRP A 23 15.73 -0.90 3.21
C TRP A 23 15.64 -2.42 3.32
N ARG A 24 15.90 -3.16 2.23
CA ARG A 24 16.00 -4.63 2.28
C ARG A 24 17.08 -5.12 3.23
N ALA A 25 18.25 -4.47 3.23
CA ALA A 25 19.36 -4.83 4.11
C ALA A 25 19.06 -4.52 5.59
N ALA A 26 18.22 -3.51 5.86
CA ALA A 26 17.85 -3.13 7.22
C ALA A 26 16.84 -4.08 7.88
N GLY A 27 16.02 -4.79 7.10
CA GLY A 27 15.12 -5.82 7.61
C GLY A 27 13.83 -5.98 6.79
N PRO A 28 13.08 -7.09 6.96
CA PRO A 28 11.95 -7.44 6.12
C PRO A 28 10.72 -6.52 6.26
N MET A 29 10.57 -5.90 7.44
CA MET A 29 9.50 -4.96 7.78
C MET A 29 10.11 -3.76 8.48
N LEU A 30 9.86 -2.56 7.96
CA LEU A 30 10.34 -1.31 8.54
C LEU A 30 9.16 -0.38 8.84
N ARG A 31 9.27 0.44 9.88
CA ARG A 31 8.29 1.48 10.20
C ARG A 31 8.67 2.75 9.43
N SER A 32 7.73 3.32 8.68
CA SER A 32 7.86 4.65 8.06
C SER A 32 7.56 5.74 9.10
N ASP A 33 8.35 6.81 9.12
CA ASP A 33 8.08 8.00 9.94
C ASP A 33 6.87 8.78 9.41
N GLN A 34 6.64 8.74 8.09
CA GLN A 34 5.41 9.24 7.50
C GLN A 34 4.26 8.28 7.83
N GLU A 35 3.29 8.80 8.58
CA GLU A 35 2.02 8.15 8.94
C GLU A 35 2.13 6.87 9.78
N GLY A 36 3.32 6.50 10.26
CA GLY A 36 3.50 5.33 11.11
C GLY A 36 3.13 4.00 10.43
N ARG A 37 3.15 3.94 9.10
CA ARG A 37 2.84 2.73 8.32
C ARG A 37 4.00 1.74 8.35
N TRP A 38 3.67 0.45 8.18
CA TRP A 38 4.67 -0.59 7.98
C TRP A 38 4.97 -0.76 6.48
N VAL A 39 6.26 -0.91 6.16
CA VAL A 39 6.76 -1.12 4.80
C VAL A 39 7.43 -2.49 4.72
N ALA A 40 6.88 -3.37 3.89
CA ALA A 40 7.49 -4.65 3.56
C ALA A 40 8.58 -4.44 2.50
N THR A 41 9.82 -4.81 2.80
CA THR A 41 10.98 -4.44 1.96
C THR A 41 11.47 -5.61 1.11
N THR A 42 11.26 -6.85 1.56
CA THR A 42 11.75 -8.08 0.90
C THR A 42 10.64 -8.79 0.14
N HIS A 43 11.02 -9.55 -0.89
CA HIS A 43 10.06 -10.38 -1.64
C HIS A 43 9.23 -11.31 -0.74
N ALA A 44 9.87 -11.94 0.26
CA ALA A 44 9.19 -12.81 1.21
C ALA A 44 8.16 -12.06 2.06
N ALA A 45 8.53 -10.89 2.59
CA ALA A 45 7.62 -10.06 3.40
C ALA A 45 6.44 -9.53 2.56
N VAL A 46 6.72 -9.02 1.35
CA VAL A 46 5.68 -8.56 0.41
C VAL A 46 4.72 -9.69 0.07
N SER A 47 5.25 -10.87 -0.25
CA SER A 47 4.44 -12.05 -0.55
C SER A 47 3.55 -12.48 0.62
N ALA A 48 4.06 -12.41 1.85
CA ALA A 48 3.29 -12.74 3.05
C ALA A 48 2.15 -11.72 3.28
N VAL A 49 2.43 -10.43 3.12
CA VAL A 49 1.42 -9.36 3.25
C VAL A 49 0.31 -9.53 2.21
N LEU A 50 0.65 -9.65 0.93
CA LEU A 50 -0.33 -9.73 -0.17
C LEU A 50 -1.21 -10.99 -0.11
N ARG A 51 -0.76 -12.06 0.53
CA ARG A 51 -1.52 -13.31 0.67
C ARG A 51 -2.34 -13.36 1.97
N ASN A 52 -2.06 -12.49 2.92
CA ASN A 52 -2.77 -12.48 4.20
C ASN A 52 -4.12 -11.78 4.05
N ARG A 53 -5.19 -12.58 3.99
CA ARG A 53 -6.57 -12.09 3.87
C ARG A 53 -7.05 -11.26 5.06
N SER A 54 -6.37 -11.30 6.21
CA SER A 54 -6.71 -10.43 7.35
C SER A 54 -6.26 -8.98 7.13
N LEU A 55 -5.36 -8.73 6.18
CA LEU A 55 -4.87 -7.40 5.80
C LEU A 55 -5.66 -6.83 4.61
N GLY A 56 -6.98 -7.01 4.63
CA GLY A 56 -7.89 -6.68 3.53
C GLY A 56 -7.83 -5.23 3.08
N ARG A 57 -8.51 -4.95 1.98
CA ARG A 57 -8.60 -3.63 1.37
C ARG A 57 -9.41 -2.69 2.25
N LEU A 58 -8.91 -1.46 2.38
CA LEU A 58 -9.52 -0.40 3.16
C LEU A 58 -9.96 0.67 2.17
N TRP A 59 -11.20 0.58 1.69
CA TRP A 59 -11.84 1.69 0.98
C TRP A 59 -12.92 2.30 1.85
N THR A 60 -12.92 3.63 1.89
CA THR A 60 -14.00 4.45 2.45
C THR A 60 -14.31 5.52 1.42
N ASP A 61 -15.59 5.77 1.21
CA ASP A 61 -16.03 6.80 0.27
C ASP A 61 -15.44 8.16 0.63
N TRP A 62 -15.09 8.91 -0.42
CA TRP A 62 -14.57 10.25 -0.27
C TRP A 62 -15.70 11.22 0.01
N GLU A 63 -15.42 12.17 0.91
CA GLU A 63 -16.34 13.23 1.29
C GLU A 63 -15.92 14.58 0.67
N PRO A 64 -16.88 15.45 0.31
CA PRO A 64 -18.32 15.24 0.43
C PRO A 64 -18.88 14.32 -0.68
N THR A 65 -19.68 13.33 -0.27
CA THR A 65 -20.20 12.27 -1.17
C THR A 65 -20.93 12.82 -2.40
N GLU A 66 -21.67 13.93 -2.25
CA GLU A 66 -22.42 14.55 -3.36
C GLU A 66 -21.53 15.00 -4.54
N GLN A 67 -20.28 15.35 -4.27
CA GLN A 67 -19.31 15.77 -5.29
C GLN A 67 -18.53 14.58 -5.83
N MET A 68 -18.36 13.55 -5.00
CA MET A 68 -17.56 12.37 -5.29
C MET A 68 -18.38 11.18 -5.78
N GLU A 69 -19.68 11.32 -5.98
CA GLU A 69 -20.58 10.21 -6.32
C GLU A 69 -20.06 9.37 -7.50
N PRO A 70 -19.63 9.94 -8.65
CA PRO A 70 -19.13 9.11 -9.75
C PRO A 70 -17.86 8.35 -9.39
N PHE A 71 -17.00 8.95 -8.55
CA PHE A 71 -15.74 8.35 -8.12
C PHE A 71 -15.99 7.23 -7.10
N ASN A 72 -16.79 7.50 -6.07
CA ASN A 72 -17.20 6.54 -5.06
C ASN A 72 -17.93 5.35 -5.70
N THR A 73 -18.80 5.59 -6.67
CA THR A 73 -19.51 4.52 -7.40
C THR A 73 -18.56 3.64 -8.21
N LEU A 74 -17.52 4.21 -8.84
CA LEU A 74 -16.47 3.40 -9.48
C LEU A 74 -15.74 2.54 -8.46
N HIS A 75 -15.36 3.12 -7.32
CA HIS A 75 -14.53 2.48 -6.29
C HIS A 75 -15.27 1.36 -5.53
N ARG A 76 -16.55 1.56 -5.24
CA ARG A 76 -17.43 0.52 -4.67
C ARG A 76 -17.57 -0.71 -5.58
N ASN A 77 -17.49 -0.53 -6.91
CA ASN A 77 -17.77 -1.60 -7.88
C ASN A 77 -16.50 -2.12 -8.60
N GLN A 78 -15.31 -1.65 -8.26
CA GLN A 78 -14.08 -2.13 -8.87
C GLN A 78 -13.49 -3.35 -8.17
N LEU A 79 -12.75 -4.18 -8.92
CA LEU A 79 -12.13 -5.40 -8.39
C LEU A 79 -11.13 -5.10 -7.25
N MET A 80 -10.32 -4.04 -7.41
CA MET A 80 -9.14 -3.83 -6.58
C MET A 80 -9.43 -3.41 -5.14
N GLU A 81 -10.65 -2.97 -4.84
CA GLU A 81 -11.05 -2.42 -3.54
C GLU A 81 -12.10 -3.25 -2.83
N ASN A 82 -12.56 -4.32 -3.46
CA ASN A 82 -13.54 -5.22 -2.89
C ASN A 82 -12.88 -6.40 -2.15
N GLU A 83 -13.56 -6.86 -1.10
CA GLU A 83 -13.23 -8.08 -0.37
C GLU A 83 -14.25 -9.19 -0.71
N PRO A 84 -13.92 -10.48 -0.45
CA PRO A 84 -14.90 -11.55 -0.55
C PRO A 84 -16.15 -11.27 0.31
N PRO A 85 -17.36 -11.64 -0.16
CA PRO A 85 -17.62 -12.43 -1.37
C PRO A 85 -17.70 -11.62 -2.66
N GLU A 86 -17.81 -10.29 -2.62
CA GLU A 86 -17.93 -9.40 -3.79
C GLU A 86 -16.77 -9.63 -4.78
N HIS A 87 -15.53 -9.48 -4.29
CA HIS A 87 -14.32 -9.68 -5.09
C HIS A 87 -14.18 -11.10 -5.65
N THR A 88 -14.75 -12.11 -4.98
CA THR A 88 -14.66 -13.50 -5.46
C THR A 88 -15.71 -13.80 -6.54
N ARG A 89 -16.76 -12.98 -6.65
CA ARG A 89 -17.84 -13.14 -7.63
C ARG A 89 -17.58 -12.39 -8.95
N MET A 90 -16.86 -11.27 -8.88
CA MET A 90 -16.39 -10.49 -10.04
C MET A 90 -15.39 -11.29 -10.87
#